data_AF-A0A9E2CMT1-F1
#
_entry.id   AF-A0A9E2CMT1-F1
#
_cell.length_a   1.000
_cell.length_b   1.000
_cell.length_c   1.000
_cell.angle_alpha   90.00
_cell.angle_beta   90.00
_cell.angle_gamma   90.00
#
_symmetry.space_group_name_H-M   'P 1'
#
loop_
_entity.id
_entity.type
_entity.pdbx_description
1 polymer ?
#
loop_
_entity_poly.entity_id
_entity_poly.type
_entity_poly.pdbx_seq_one_letter_code
_entity_poly.pdbx_strand_id
1 'polypeptide(L)' 'AAAAGLEVHAGHGLHLHNVGAIARIPEVVELNIGHSIVARSMFVGLPMAIAEMRRAMNEARFAQASPVA' A
#
# COMPACT_ATOMS: atom_id res chain seq x y z
N ALA A 1 13.10 10.57 -10.02
CA ALA A 1 11.71 11.10 -10.06
C ALA A 1 11.48 12.06 -8.91
N ALA A 2 11.46 11.61 -7.66
CA ALA A 2 11.29 12.48 -6.49
C ALA A 2 12.31 13.63 -6.40
N ALA A 3 13.61 13.37 -6.61
CA ALA A 3 14.65 14.41 -6.64
C ALA A 3 14.47 15.44 -7.78
N ALA A 4 13.64 15.14 -8.78
CA ALA A 4 13.27 16.07 -9.86
C ALA A 4 11.94 16.78 -9.58
N GLY A 5 11.38 16.67 -8.37
CA GLY A 5 10.12 17.30 -7.98
C GLY A 5 8.84 16.59 -8.45
N LEU A 6 8.94 15.33 -8.92
CA LEU A 6 7.78 14.56 -9.38
C LEU A 6 7.21 13.69 -8.26
N GLU A 7 5.88 13.65 -8.15
CA GLU A 7 5.17 12.65 -7.34
C GLU A 7 5.38 11.25 -7.92
N VAL A 8 5.64 10.27 -7.06
CA VAL A 8 5.92 8.89 -7.48
C VAL A 8 4.75 8.00 -7.08
N HIS A 9 4.13 7.41 -8.10
CA HIS A 9 3.00 6.49 -7.94
C HIS A 9 3.45 5.08 -8.39
N ALA A 10 2.89 4.05 -7.78
CA ALA A 10 3.09 2.64 -8.18
C ALA A 10 1.78 1.86 -8.04
N GLY A 11 1.77 0.54 -8.31
CA GLY A 11 0.60 -0.28 -7.98
C GLY A 11 0.35 -1.51 -8.86
N HIS A 12 0.89 -1.57 -10.07
CA HIS A 12 0.68 -2.73 -10.95
C HIS A 12 1.25 -4.02 -10.34
N GLY A 13 0.43 -5.06 -10.28
CA GLY A 13 0.82 -6.38 -9.73
C GLY A 13 0.92 -6.45 -8.20
N LEU A 14 0.57 -5.38 -7.47
CA LEU A 14 0.62 -5.41 -6.01
C LEU A 14 -0.55 -6.22 -5.41
N HIS A 15 -0.23 -6.94 -4.35
CA HIS A 15 -1.13 -7.77 -3.55
C HIS A 15 -0.69 -7.79 -2.08
N LEU A 16 -1.52 -8.35 -1.20
CA LEU A 16 -1.29 -8.30 0.26
C LEU A 16 0.10 -8.77 0.70
N HIS A 17 0.67 -9.80 0.06
CA HIS A 17 2.00 -10.31 0.44
C HIS A 17 3.19 -9.46 -0.02
N ASN A 18 3.04 -8.55 -1.01
CA ASN A 18 4.18 -7.78 -1.56
C ASN A 18 4.04 -6.26 -1.35
N VAL A 19 2.82 -5.75 -1.12
CA VAL A 19 2.53 -4.32 -1.05
C VAL A 19 3.36 -3.60 0.02
N GLY A 20 3.66 -4.28 1.13
CA GLY A 20 4.41 -3.68 2.24
C GLY A 20 5.83 -3.24 1.88
N ALA A 21 6.51 -3.94 0.96
CA ALA A 21 7.84 -3.54 0.53
C ALA A 21 7.82 -2.21 -0.24
N ILE A 22 6.80 -2.01 -1.08
CA ILE A 22 6.64 -0.78 -1.86
C ILE A 22 6.09 0.35 -0.99
N ALA A 23 5.13 0.06 -0.11
CA ALA A 23 4.54 1.03 0.82
C ALA A 23 5.55 1.62 1.83
N ARG A 24 6.71 0.97 2.03
CA ARG A 24 7.79 1.51 2.86
C ARG A 24 8.62 2.60 2.18
N ILE A 25 8.61 2.70 0.85
CA ILE A 25 9.45 3.64 0.10
C ILE A 25 8.93 5.07 0.31
N PRO A 26 9.62 5.96 1.05
CA PRO A 26 9.12 7.29 1.43
C PRO A 26 8.66 8.15 0.24
N GLU A 27 9.31 8.01 -0.89
CA GLU A 27 9.05 8.78 -2.10
C GLU A 27 7.74 8.36 -2.80
N VAL A 28 7.21 7.16 -2.51
CA VAL A 28 5.96 6.68 -3.09
C VAL A 28 4.77 7.29 -2.34
N VAL A 29 4.02 8.12 -3.06
CA VAL A 29 2.88 8.89 -2.54
C VAL A 29 1.59 8.09 -2.63
N GLU A 30 1.41 7.31 -3.70
CA GLU A 30 0.16 6.59 -3.97
C GLU A 30 0.40 5.19 -4.57
N LEU A 31 -0.43 4.22 -4.15
CA LEU A 31 -0.47 2.86 -4.68
C LEU A 31 -1.83 2.55 -5.31
N ASN A 32 -1.88 2.52 -6.64
CA ASN A 32 -3.08 2.20 -7.42
C ASN A 32 -3.21 0.69 -7.67
N ILE A 33 -4.04 0.02 -6.88
CA ILE A 33 -4.16 -1.44 -6.88
C ILE A 33 -5.56 -1.86 -7.32
N GLY A 34 -5.64 -2.63 -8.42
CA GLY A 34 -6.91 -3.11 -9.00
C GLY A 34 -7.15 -4.60 -8.76
N HIS A 35 -6.56 -5.44 -9.62
CA HIS A 35 -6.86 -6.88 -9.71
C HIS A 35 -6.83 -7.61 -8.37
N SER A 36 -5.83 -7.36 -7.51
CA SER A 36 -5.74 -8.03 -6.21
C SER A 36 -6.89 -7.68 -5.26
N ILE A 37 -7.38 -6.43 -5.27
CA ILE A 37 -8.50 -6.01 -4.41
C ILE A 37 -9.80 -6.65 -4.90
N VAL A 38 -10.03 -6.65 -6.21
CA VAL A 38 -11.21 -7.30 -6.82
C VAL A 38 -11.18 -8.82 -6.62
N ALA A 39 -10.04 -9.47 -6.80
CA ALA A 39 -9.92 -10.91 -6.54
C ALA A 39 -10.18 -11.25 -5.07
N ARG A 40 -9.65 -10.45 -4.12
CA ARG A 40 -9.89 -10.64 -2.69
C ARG A 40 -11.36 -10.40 -2.31
N SER A 41 -12.01 -9.42 -2.92
CA SER A 41 -13.40 -9.06 -2.61
C SER A 41 -14.40 -10.17 -2.92
N MET A 42 -14.09 -11.09 -3.83
CA MET A 42 -14.90 -12.28 -4.10
C MET A 42 -15.06 -13.20 -2.89
N PHE A 43 -14.15 -13.12 -1.92
CA PHE A 43 -14.16 -13.96 -0.71
C PHE A 43 -14.62 -13.24 0.55
N VAL A 44 -14.31 -11.95 0.67
CA VAL A 44 -14.55 -11.17 1.92
C VAL A 44 -15.45 -9.95 1.72
N GLY A 45 -15.87 -9.66 0.49
CA GLY A 45 -16.54 -8.43 0.11
C GLY A 45 -15.58 -7.26 -0.13
N LEU A 46 -15.99 -6.30 -0.94
CA LEU A 46 -15.16 -5.16 -1.34
C LEU A 46 -14.72 -4.27 -0.16
N PRO A 47 -15.59 -3.92 0.82
CA PRO A 47 -15.17 -3.09 1.95
C PRO A 47 -14.03 -3.71 2.76
N MET A 48 -14.09 -5.02 3.03
CA MET A 48 -13.04 -5.73 3.77
C MET A 48 -11.75 -5.85 2.96
N ALA A 49 -11.84 -6.16 1.66
CA ALA A 49 -10.65 -6.25 0.80
C ALA A 49 -9.87 -4.92 0.75
N ILE A 50 -10.58 -3.79 0.66
CA ILE A 50 -9.98 -2.44 0.72
C ILE A 50 -9.34 -2.20 2.10
N ALA A 51 -10.06 -2.53 3.18
CA ALA A 51 -9.58 -2.34 4.55
C ALA A 51 -8.29 -3.15 4.84
N GLU A 52 -8.23 -4.40 4.40
CA GLU A 52 -7.04 -5.26 4.51
C GLU A 52 -5.84 -4.67 3.75
N MET A 53 -6.04 -4.23 2.50
CA MET A 53 -4.97 -3.63 1.71
C MET A 53 -4.46 -2.33 2.33
N ARG A 54 -5.37 -1.46 2.78
CA ARG A 54 -5.01 -0.20 3.47
C ARG A 54 -4.26 -0.47 4.76
N ARG A 55 -4.69 -1.46 5.54
CA ARG A 55 -4.01 -1.86 6.77
C ARG A 55 -2.58 -2.31 6.49
N ALA A 56 -2.38 -3.20 5.51
CA ALA A 56 -1.05 -3.68 5.13
C ALA A 56 -0.12 -2.53 4.69
N MET A 57 -0.63 -1.57 3.91
CA MET A 57 0.13 -0.37 3.50
C MET A 57 0.50 0.51 4.70
N ASN A 58 -0.46 0.78 5.60
CA ASN A 58 -0.25 1.62 6.76
C ASN A 58 0.70 0.99 7.77
N GLU A 59 0.54 -0.29 8.07
CA GLU A 59 1.46 -1.03 8.94
C GLU A 59 2.87 -0.96 8.36
N ALA A 60 3.04 -1.20 7.06
CA ALA A 60 4.35 -1.10 6.43
C ALA A 60 4.94 0.32 6.50
N ARG A 61 4.14 1.36 6.24
CA ARG A 61 4.57 2.77 6.24
C ARG A 61 4.92 3.28 7.65
N PHE A 62 4.17 2.86 8.67
CA PHE A 62 4.22 3.45 10.00
C PHE A 62 4.75 2.51 11.10
N ALA A 63 5.17 1.28 10.76
CA ALA A 63 5.71 0.29 11.73
C ALA A 63 6.98 0.73 12.51
N GLN A 64 7.54 1.92 12.25
CA GLN A 64 8.71 2.45 12.96
C GLN A 64 8.58 3.91 13.42
N ALA A 65 7.37 4.42 13.66
CA ALA A 65 7.20 5.60 14.51
C ALA A 65 7.15 5.16 15.99
N SER A 66 8.30 4.85 16.61
CA SER A 66 8.37 4.58 18.05
C SER A 66 8.01 5.84 18.85
N PRO A 67 7.13 5.77 19.88
CA PRO A 67 6.84 6.90 20.75
C PRO A 67 7.87 6.96 21.90
N VAL A 68 9.12 7.33 21.62
CA VAL A 68 10.05 7.81 22.65
C VAL A 68 11.04 8.79 22.02
N ALA A 69 10.78 10.08 22.20
CA ALA A 69 11.76 11.15 22.29
C ALA A 69 11.47 11.92 23.57
#